data_AF-A0A6N7IMT2-F1
#
_entry.id   AF-A0A6N7IMT2-F1
#
_cell.length_a   1.000
_cell.length_b   1.000
_cell.length_c   1.000
_cell.angle_alpha   90.00
_cell.angle_beta   90.00
_cell.angle_gamma   90.00
#
_symmetry.space_group_name_H-M   'P 1'
#
loop_
_entity.id
_entity.type
_entity.pdbx_description
1 polymer ?
#
loop_
_entity_poly.entity_id
_entity_poly.type
_entity_poly.pdbx_seq_one_letter_code
_entity_poly.pdbx_strand_id
1 'polypeptide(L)'
;MATGWGEKRMKEILSAMYRIQMYHFFPEEVMPQLMKECNLSEEEAIQLVRAFINRGWLNTSGLLPRYFLRPGYISCFPVIISAAGLNYLKEKSF
;
A
#
# COMPACT_ATOMS: atom_id res chain seq x y z
N MET A 1 -8.84 3.34 -17.39
CA MET A 1 -7.36 3.35 -17.45
C MET A 1 -6.87 2.17 -16.64
N ALA A 2 -6.38 1.13 -17.29
CA ALA A 2 -5.89 -0.09 -16.64
C ALA A 2 -4.53 0.20 -16.00
N THR A 3 -4.46 0.27 -14.67
CA THR A 3 -3.19 0.27 -13.95
C THR A 3 -2.53 -1.09 -14.16
N GLY A 4 -1.39 -1.12 -14.84
CA GLY A 4 -0.71 -2.31 -15.41
C GLY A 4 -0.10 -3.29 -14.41
N TRP A 5 -0.74 -3.55 -13.28
CA TRP A 5 -0.28 -4.52 -12.28
C TRP A 5 -1.22 -5.72 -12.28
N GLY A 6 -0.67 -6.91 -12.51
CA GLY A 6 -1.45 -8.15 -12.39
C GLY A 6 -1.93 -8.36 -10.97
N GLU A 7 -3.11 -8.97 -10.80
CA GLU A 7 -3.74 -9.23 -9.50
C GLU A 7 -2.80 -9.96 -8.52
N LYS A 8 -2.02 -10.91 -9.04
CA LYS A 8 -0.97 -11.60 -8.27
C LYS A 8 0.06 -10.64 -7.69
N ARG A 9 0.60 -9.73 -8.50
CA ARG A 9 1.61 -8.75 -8.08
C ARG A 9 1.05 -7.77 -7.07
N MET A 10 -0.19 -7.32 -7.26
CA MET A 10 -0.87 -6.47 -6.28
C MET A 10 -1.03 -7.16 -4.92
N LYS A 11 -1.38 -8.46 -4.92
CA LYS A 11 -1.48 -9.25 -3.69
C LYS A 11 -0.12 -9.43 -3.00
N GLU A 12 0.94 -9.70 -3.75
CA GLU A 12 2.31 -9.80 -3.23
C GLU A 12 2.74 -8.49 -2.55
N ILE A 13 2.48 -7.34 -3.19
CA ILE A 13 2.84 -6.04 -2.63
C ILE A 13 2.00 -5.70 -1.39
N LEU A 14 0.69 -5.98 -1.42
CA LEU A 14 -0.17 -5.79 -0.24
C LEU A 14 0.28 -6.69 0.93
N SER A 15 0.71 -7.91 0.63
CA SER A 15 1.27 -8.83 1.64
C SER A 15 2.60 -8.31 2.21
N ALA A 16 3.48 -7.77 1.36
CA ALA A 16 4.73 -7.16 1.81
C ALA A 16 4.45 -5.94 2.70
N MET A 17 3.51 -5.08 2.29
CA MET A 17 3.08 -3.92 3.07
C MET A 17 2.56 -4.32 4.46
N TYR A 18 1.69 -5.34 4.54
CA TYR A 18 1.20 -5.85 5.83
C TYR A 18 2.33 -6.39 6.69
N ARG A 19 3.24 -7.16 6.10
CA ARG A 19 4.41 -7.71 6.78
C ARG A 19 5.29 -6.60 7.37
N ILE A 20 5.62 -5.58 6.57
CA ILE A 20 6.42 -4.42 7.02
C ILE A 20 5.69 -3.69 8.16
N GLN A 21 4.38 -3.45 8.03
CA GLN A 21 3.59 -2.82 9.09
C GLN A 21 3.63 -3.59 10.42
N MET A 22 3.79 -4.91 10.40
CA MET A 22 3.92 -5.72 11.62
C MET A 22 5.31 -5.69 12.24
N TYR A 23 6.35 -5.35 11.48
CA TYR A 23 7.74 -5.30 11.96
C TYR A 23 8.23 -3.90 12.32
N HIS A 24 7.55 -2.86 11.87
CA HIS A 24 7.93 -1.47 12.11
C HIS A 24 7.05 -0.83 13.18
N PHE A 25 7.69 -0.13 14.12
CA PHE A 25 7.00 0.59 15.19
C PHE A 25 6.37 1.90 14.67
N PHE A 26 7.02 2.56 13.72
CA PHE A 26 6.58 3.84 13.14
C PHE A 26 5.88 3.64 11.78
N PRO A 27 4.64 4.13 11.60
CA PRO A 27 3.90 3.99 10.34
C PRO A 27 4.60 4.62 9.11
N GLU A 28 5.33 5.71 9.31
CA GLU A 28 6.11 6.41 8.29
C GLU A 28 7.28 5.59 7.70
N GLU A 29 7.68 4.49 8.35
CA GLU A 29 8.73 3.61 7.82
C GLU A 29 8.21 2.59 6.80
N VAL A 30 6.87 2.41 6.72
CA VAL A 30 6.26 1.37 5.90
C VAL A 30 6.46 1.65 4.41
N MET A 31 6.16 2.87 3.95
CA MET A 31 6.24 3.21 2.52
C MET A 31 7.67 3.24 1.97
N PRO A 32 8.68 3.84 2.65
CA PRO A 32 10.06 3.81 2.19
C PRO A 32 10.58 2.37 2.06
N GLN A 33 10.29 1.53 3.06
CA GLN A 33 10.71 0.14 3.04
C GLN A 33 10.00 -0.65 1.93
N LEU A 34 8.69 -0.44 1.75
CA LEU A 34 7.93 -1.10 0.68
C LEU A 34 8.46 -0.74 -0.71
N MET A 35 8.72 0.56 -0.94
CA MET A 35 9.27 1.03 -2.20
C MET A 35 10.63 0.39 -2.49
N LYS A 36 11.49 0.29 -1.48
CA LYS A 36 12.78 -0.38 -1.58
C LYS A 36 12.65 -1.88 -1.88
N GLU A 37 11.81 -2.60 -1.13
CA GLU A 37 11.64 -4.05 -1.30
C GLU A 37 10.99 -4.43 -2.62
N CYS A 38 10.03 -3.64 -3.08
CA CYS A 38 9.27 -3.90 -4.31
C CYS A 38 9.85 -3.18 -5.54
N ASN A 39 10.99 -2.48 -5.39
CA ASN A 39 11.64 -1.65 -6.40
C ASN A 39 10.66 -0.70 -7.11
N LEU A 40 9.91 0.06 -6.32
CA LEU A 40 8.91 1.03 -6.79
C LEU A 40 9.49 2.44 -6.83
N SER A 41 9.29 3.12 -7.95
CA SER A 41 9.40 4.59 -8.01
C SER A 41 8.31 5.27 -7.18
N GLU A 42 8.47 6.56 -6.88
CA GLU A 42 7.44 7.33 -6.19
C GLU A 42 6.13 7.36 -6.99
N GLU A 43 6.20 7.54 -8.30
CA GLU A 43 5.04 7.55 -9.19
C GLU A 43 4.29 6.21 -9.15
N GLU A 44 5.03 5.09 -9.19
CA GLU A 44 4.43 3.76 -9.07
C GLU A 44 3.80 3.54 -7.69
N ALA A 45 4.47 3.97 -6.62
CA ALA A 45 3.95 3.89 -5.27
C ALA A 45 2.65 4.70 -5.10
N ILE A 46 2.59 5.91 -5.67
CA ILE A 46 1.38 6.74 -5.68
C ILE A 46 0.25 6.04 -6.44
N GLN A 47 0.52 5.49 -7.62
CA GLN A 47 -0.48 4.76 -8.41
C GLN A 47 -1.00 3.52 -7.69
N LEU A 48 -0.08 2.77 -7.06
CA LEU A 48 -0.39 1.57 -6.29
C LEU A 48 -1.28 1.90 -5.08
N VAL A 49 -0.90 2.89 -4.29
CA VAL A 49 -1.68 3.28 -3.11
C VAL A 49 -3.06 3.78 -3.53
N ARG A 50 -3.17 4.56 -4.61
CA ARG A 50 -4.47 4.93 -5.20
C ARG A 50 -5.29 3.71 -5.59
N ALA A 51 -4.69 2.72 -6.22
CA ALA A 51 -5.37 1.49 -6.61
C ALA A 51 -5.88 0.72 -5.38
N PHE A 52 -5.08 0.61 -4.31
CA PHE A 52 -5.49 -0.06 -3.09
C PHE A 52 -6.59 0.68 -2.33
N ILE A 53 -6.54 2.02 -2.29
CA ILE A 53 -7.63 2.85 -1.72
C ILE A 53 -8.92 2.64 -2.53
N ASN A 54 -8.85 2.70 -3.85
CA ASN A 54 -10.03 2.51 -4.72
C ASN A 54 -10.65 1.12 -4.60
N ARG A 55 -9.84 0.10 -4.30
CA ARG A 55 -10.28 -1.28 -4.04
C ARG A 55 -10.76 -1.49 -2.60
N GLY A 56 -10.65 -0.48 -1.75
CA GLY A 56 -10.99 -0.57 -0.33
C GLY A 56 -10.02 -1.40 0.50
N TRP A 57 -8.82 -1.74 -0.02
CA TRP A 57 -7.81 -2.51 0.70
C TRP A 57 -6.99 -1.66 1.68
N LEU A 58 -6.91 -0.36 1.43
CA LEU A 58 -6.38 0.62 2.37
C LEU A 58 -7.48 1.53 2.88
N ASN A 59 -7.41 1.86 4.16
CA ASN A 59 -8.26 2.84 4.81
C ASN A 59 -7.56 4.19 4.88
N THR A 60 -8.29 5.26 4.61
CA THR A 60 -7.81 6.65 4.69
C THR A 60 -8.54 7.46 5.76
N SER A 61 -9.33 6.84 6.65
CA SER A 61 -10.10 7.53 7.68
C SER A 61 -9.21 8.45 8.52
N GLY A 62 -9.51 9.75 8.49
CA GLY A 62 -8.76 10.78 9.22
C GLY A 62 -7.50 11.30 8.53
N LEU A 63 -7.16 10.75 7.35
CA LEU A 63 -5.99 11.14 6.58
C LEU A 63 -6.40 12.04 5.40
N LEU A 64 -5.46 12.84 4.90
CA LEU A 64 -5.63 13.62 3.68
C LEU A 64 -4.84 12.97 2.54
N PRO A 65 -5.39 11.96 1.81
CA PRO A 65 -4.69 11.31 0.70
C PRO A 65 -4.13 12.31 -0.33
N ARG A 66 -4.83 13.41 -0.57
CA ARG A 66 -4.36 14.47 -1.49
C ARG A 66 -3.02 15.08 -1.09
N TYR A 67 -2.69 15.11 0.20
CA TYR A 67 -1.43 15.67 0.71
C TYR A 67 -0.25 14.72 0.48
N PHE A 68 -0.48 13.42 0.64
CA PHE A 68 0.57 12.39 0.59
C PHE A 68 0.73 11.73 -0.77
N LEU A 69 -0.34 11.64 -1.58
CA LEU A 69 -0.33 10.96 -2.88
C LEU A 69 0.22 11.86 -4.00
N ARG A 70 1.42 12.41 -3.77
CA ARG A 70 2.21 13.24 -4.66
C ARG A 70 3.71 12.99 -4.44
N PRO A 71 4.56 13.25 -5.45
CA PRO A 71 6.02 13.09 -5.31
C PRO A 71 6.58 13.87 -4.13
N GLY A 72 7.57 13.30 -3.44
CA GLY A 72 8.22 13.83 -2.24
C GLY A 72 7.45 13.64 -0.94
N TYR A 73 6.21 13.16 -0.97
CA TYR A 73 5.37 12.97 0.23
C TYR A 73 4.86 11.54 0.43
N ILE A 74 4.94 10.69 -0.61
CA ILE A 74 4.42 9.32 -0.57
C ILE A 74 5.14 8.44 0.45
N SER A 75 6.43 8.72 0.71
CA SER A 75 7.24 8.08 1.75
C SER A 75 6.64 8.27 3.16
N CYS A 76 5.95 9.37 3.41
CA CYS A 76 5.34 9.67 4.71
C CYS A 76 3.87 9.24 4.78
N PHE A 77 3.34 8.52 3.78
CA PHE A 77 1.93 8.15 3.78
C PHE A 77 1.64 7.13 4.90
N PRO A 78 0.77 7.45 5.87
CA PRO A 78 0.43 6.53 6.93
C PRO A 78 -0.42 5.38 6.38
N VAL A 79 0.15 4.18 6.40
CA VAL A 79 -0.47 2.97 5.87
C VAL A 79 -1.43 2.37 6.88
N ILE A 80 -2.69 2.22 6.51
CA ILE A 80 -3.70 1.51 7.29
C ILE A 80 -4.37 0.48 6.39
N ILE A 81 -4.06 -0.80 6.57
CA ILE A 81 -4.72 -1.88 5.83
C ILE A 81 -6.12 -2.09 6.41
N SER A 82 -7.13 -2.08 5.55
CA SER A 82 -8.52 -2.25 5.96
C SER A 82 -8.84 -3.71 6.28
N ALA A 83 -9.98 -3.97 6.93
CA ALA A 83 -10.49 -5.33 7.11
C ALA A 83 -10.68 -6.06 5.76
N ALA A 84 -11.10 -5.34 4.70
CA ALA A 84 -11.23 -5.92 3.37
C ALA A 84 -9.88 -6.31 2.76
N GLY A 85 -8.84 -5.48 2.95
CA GLY A 85 -7.48 -5.81 2.53
C GLY A 85 -6.94 -7.04 3.26
N LEU A 86 -7.16 -7.14 4.58
CA LEU A 86 -6.77 -8.31 5.37
C LEU A 86 -7.50 -9.59 4.95
N ASN A 87 -8.81 -9.50 4.67
CA ASN A 87 -9.59 -10.64 4.20
C ASN A 87 -9.09 -11.11 2.83
N TYR A 88 -8.81 -10.18 1.91
CA TYR A 88 -8.23 -10.50 0.61
C TYR A 88 -6.88 -11.22 0.71
N LEU A 89 -6.04 -10.88 1.70
CA LEU A 89 -4.81 -11.62 1.97
C LEU A 89 -5.08 -13.07 2.43
N LYS A 90 -6.07 -13.26 3.32
CA LYS A 90 -6.43 -14.58 3.89
C LYS A 90 -7.06 -15.55 2.90
N GLU A 91 -7.76 -15.08 1.86
CA GLU A 91 -8.52 -15.91 0.90
C GLU A 91 -7.68 -16.85 -0.01
N LYS A 92 -6.38 -17.08 0.25
CA LYS A 92 -5.57 -18.08 -0.50
C LYS A 92 -4.71 -19.02 0.36
N SER A 93 -5.05 -19.21 1.64
CA SER A 93 -4.48 -20.31 2.43
C SER A 93 -5.29 -21.61 2.26
N PHE A 94 -5.45 -22.08 1.02
CA PHE A 94 -5.97 -23.41 0.68
C PHE A 94 -5.21 -23.98 -0.51
#